data_AF-A0A7M4BGP1-F1
#
_entry.id   AF-A0A7M4BGP1-F1
#
_cell.length_a   1.000
_cell.length_b   1.000
_cell.length_c   1.000
_cell.angle_alpha   90.00
_cell.angle_beta   90.00
_cell.angle_gamma   90.00
#
_symmetry.space_group_name_H-M   'P 1'
#
loop_
_entity.id
_entity.type
_entity.pdbx_description
1 polymer ?
#
loop_
_entity_poly.entity_id
_entity_poly.type
_entity_poly.pdbx_seq_one_letter_code
_entity_poly.pdbx_strand_id
1 'polypeptide(L)'
;MLYALAFIGFGWAYQNNENVRLTANRIAYVAQADFQQLKSRVTGQKTTTTAKTKAQQQTTGDDDSVSGRWKKTTATVYVSYKNQTLQQAALDAIAKWNATGCFKFKQTSNKKNADIVMTTMDKDNDAAGLTQMSVDSLTGYFVHSTVYLNTAYLLNPSYGYTMERIVNTAEHELGHAIGLQHTNDISVMQPAGSLYTIQQRDIDAVNELYSSQANSSSSASSSIKTSTQNVAAN
;
A
#
# COMPACT_ATOMS: atom_id res chain seq x y z
N MET A 1 38.43 -27.58 -5.13
CA MET A 1 38.12 -26.60 -6.19
C MET A 1 36.63 -26.65 -6.57
N LEU A 2 35.72 -26.41 -5.62
CA LEU A 2 34.26 -26.44 -5.85
C LEU A 2 33.57 -25.11 -5.52
N TYR A 3 34.15 -24.29 -4.65
CA TYR A 3 33.60 -22.98 -4.28
C TYR A 3 33.82 -21.88 -5.35
N ALA A 4 34.86 -22.02 -6.19
CA ALA A 4 35.15 -21.00 -7.20
C ALA A 4 34.13 -20.97 -8.35
N LEU A 5 33.43 -22.09 -8.63
CA LEU A 5 32.44 -22.18 -9.71
C LEU A 5 31.07 -21.60 -9.30
N ALA A 6 30.73 -21.60 -8.01
CA ALA A 6 29.47 -21.04 -7.51
C ALA A 6 29.43 -19.51 -7.59
N PHE A 7 30.56 -18.83 -7.33
CA PHE A 7 30.65 -17.37 -7.43
C PHE A 7 30.64 -16.86 -8.88
N ILE A 8 31.26 -17.60 -9.80
CA ILE A 8 31.29 -17.23 -11.23
C ILE A 8 29.89 -17.42 -11.84
N GLY A 9 29.20 -18.52 -11.51
CA GLY A 9 27.82 -18.75 -11.96
C GLY A 9 26.82 -17.72 -11.41
N PHE A 10 26.98 -17.31 -10.15
CA PHE A 10 26.13 -16.27 -9.54
C PHE A 10 26.40 -14.88 -10.13
N GLY A 11 27.66 -14.52 -10.39
CA GLY A 11 28.01 -13.26 -11.05
C GLY A 11 27.47 -13.16 -12.48
N TRP A 12 27.51 -14.25 -13.24
CA TRP A 12 26.92 -14.30 -14.59
C TRP A 12 25.39 -14.22 -14.54
N ALA A 13 24.74 -14.97 -13.65
CA ALA A 13 23.28 -14.91 -13.47
C ALA A 13 22.80 -13.53 -12.97
N TYR A 14 23.59 -12.85 -12.12
CA TYR A 14 23.28 -11.51 -11.64
C TYR A 14 23.33 -10.44 -12.75
N GLN A 15 24.26 -10.56 -13.70
CA GLN A 15 24.37 -9.64 -14.82
C GLN A 15 23.36 -9.94 -15.94
N ASN A 16 22.99 -11.20 -16.15
CA ASN A 16 22.25 -11.65 -17.34
C ASN A 16 20.77 -12.04 -17.08
N ASN A 17 20.30 -12.06 -15.83
CA ASN A 17 18.92 -12.44 -15.49
C ASN A 17 18.24 -11.39 -14.59
N GLU A 18 17.25 -10.68 -15.14
CA GLU A 18 16.56 -9.59 -14.43
C GLU A 18 15.87 -10.06 -13.14
N ASN A 19 15.32 -11.27 -13.11
CA ASN A 19 14.63 -11.82 -11.94
C ASN A 19 15.61 -12.09 -10.78
N VAL A 20 16.84 -12.48 -11.09
CA VAL A 20 17.90 -12.73 -10.10
C VAL A 20 18.44 -11.40 -9.57
N ARG A 21 18.60 -10.39 -10.43
CA ARG A 21 18.98 -9.03 -10.03
C ARG A 21 17.93 -8.38 -9.12
N LEU A 22 16.65 -8.52 -9.45
CA LEU A 22 15.53 -8.02 -8.64
C LEU A 22 15.45 -8.73 -7.28
N THR A 23 15.67 -10.05 -7.24
CA THR A 23 15.68 -10.84 -5.99
C THR A 23 16.88 -10.50 -5.11
N ALA A 24 18.07 -10.30 -5.68
CA ALA A 24 19.26 -9.92 -4.94
C ALA A 24 19.14 -8.50 -4.34
N ASN A 25 18.61 -7.55 -5.11
CA ASN A 25 18.32 -6.21 -4.62
C ASN A 25 17.28 -6.25 -3.48
N ARG A 26 16.23 -7.05 -3.61
CA ARG A 26 15.19 -7.25 -2.58
C ARG A 26 15.75 -7.71 -1.22
N ILE A 27 16.71 -8.64 -1.19
CA ILE A 27 17.34 -9.12 0.05
C ILE A 27 18.23 -8.03 0.67
N ALA A 28 18.97 -7.28 -0.15
CA ALA A 28 19.80 -6.18 0.33
C ALA A 28 18.97 -5.05 0.97
N TYR A 29 17.82 -4.71 0.39
CA TYR A 29 16.95 -3.65 0.91
C TYR A 29 16.21 -4.03 2.21
N VAL A 30 15.69 -5.26 2.33
CA VAL A 30 15.06 -5.74 3.57
C VAL A 30 16.08 -5.79 4.70
N ALA A 31 17.29 -6.31 4.43
CA ALA A 31 18.37 -6.31 5.41
C ALA A 31 18.79 -4.89 5.83
N GLN A 32 18.74 -3.91 4.92
CA GLN A 32 19.05 -2.52 5.24
C GLN A 32 17.94 -1.85 6.07
N ALA A 33 16.66 -2.10 5.78
CA ALA A 33 15.54 -1.57 6.56
C ALA A 33 15.54 -2.12 8.00
N ASP A 34 15.75 -3.43 8.17
CA ASP A 34 15.89 -4.08 9.47
C ASP A 34 17.08 -3.53 10.26
N PHE A 35 18.20 -3.26 9.56
CA PHE A 35 19.40 -2.70 10.18
C PHE A 35 19.22 -1.24 10.63
N GLN A 36 18.44 -0.42 9.90
CA GLN A 36 18.14 0.95 10.32
C GLN A 36 17.16 0.99 11.51
N GLN A 37 16.19 0.06 11.57
CA GLN A 37 15.30 -0.09 12.73
C GLN A 37 16.03 -0.60 13.97
N LEU A 38 17.00 -1.51 13.80
CA LEU A 38 17.82 -1.98 14.91
C LEU A 38 18.72 -0.85 15.45
N LYS A 39 19.30 -0.03 14.56
CA LYS A 39 20.10 1.13 14.95
C LYS A 39 19.29 2.15 15.74
N SER A 40 18.10 2.54 15.28
CA SER A 40 17.28 3.55 15.96
C SER A 40 16.79 3.09 17.34
N ARG A 41 16.52 1.79 17.52
CA ARG A 41 16.18 1.19 18.82
C ARG A 41 17.35 1.14 19.80
N VAL A 42 18.59 1.03 19.29
CA VAL A 42 19.81 0.93 20.12
C VAL A 42 20.44 2.30 20.40
N THR A 43 20.27 3.29 19.51
CA THR A 43 20.90 4.62 19.68
C THR A 43 19.99 5.69 20.30
N GLY A 44 18.71 5.42 20.55
CA GLY A 44 17.81 6.35 21.24
C GLY A 44 17.65 7.72 20.57
N GLN A 45 17.96 7.83 19.27
CA GLN A 45 18.13 9.10 18.59
C GLN A 45 16.84 9.48 17.83
N LYS A 46 16.04 10.39 18.42
CA LYS A 46 14.99 11.12 17.69
C LYS A 46 15.66 12.01 16.65
N THR A 47 15.63 11.62 15.38
CA THR A 47 16.08 12.47 14.28
C THR A 47 14.96 13.41 13.86
N THR A 48 15.00 14.63 14.40
CA THR A 48 14.24 15.78 13.90
C THR A 48 14.92 16.27 12.62
N THR A 49 14.24 16.13 11.47
CA THR A 49 14.62 16.82 10.24
C THR A 49 13.50 17.76 9.84
N THR A 50 13.73 19.04 10.08
CA THR A 50 12.90 20.17 9.67
C THR A 50 12.88 20.28 8.15
N ALA A 51 11.77 19.93 7.51
CA ALA A 51 11.45 20.35 6.15
C ALA A 51 10.29 21.35 6.22
N LYS A 52 10.50 22.54 5.65
CA LYS A 52 9.48 23.59 5.53
C LYS A 52 8.36 23.12 4.60
N THR A 53 7.26 22.63 5.16
CA THR A 53 6.03 22.33 4.42
C THR A 53 5.21 23.61 4.31
N LYS A 54 4.91 24.01 3.07
CA LYS A 54 3.84 24.96 2.79
C LYS A 54 2.54 24.26 3.21
N ALA A 55 1.89 24.76 4.25
CA ALA A 55 0.64 24.20 4.75
C ALA A 55 -0.42 24.23 3.64
N GLN A 56 -0.69 23.09 3.02
CA GLN A 56 -1.88 22.89 2.21
C GLN A 56 -2.93 22.19 3.06
N GLN A 57 -3.87 23.06 3.43
CA GLN A 57 -5.17 22.89 4.03
C GLN A 57 -5.72 21.47 4.06
N GLN A 58 -5.98 21.04 5.28
CA GLN A 58 -7.08 20.18 5.68
C GLN A 58 -8.35 20.58 4.90
N THR A 59 -8.69 19.84 3.86
CA THR A 59 -10.07 19.81 3.36
C THR A 59 -10.86 18.99 4.37
N THR A 60 -11.35 19.66 5.40
CA THR A 60 -12.60 19.29 6.06
C THR A 60 -13.73 19.47 5.04
N GLY A 61 -13.82 18.57 4.07
CA GLY A 61 -15.08 18.23 3.43
C GLY A 61 -15.58 16.99 4.12
N ASP A 62 -16.89 16.90 4.37
CA ASP A 62 -17.55 15.67 4.82
C ASP A 62 -17.19 14.50 3.89
N ASP A 63 -16.11 13.80 4.22
CA ASP A 63 -15.73 12.57 3.54
C ASP A 63 -16.53 11.47 4.23
N ASP A 64 -17.43 10.83 3.50
CA ASP A 64 -18.20 9.65 3.90
C ASP A 64 -17.24 8.46 4.13
N SER A 65 -16.30 8.62 5.06
CA SER A 65 -15.31 7.64 5.49
C SER A 65 -16.03 6.56 6.28
N VAL A 66 -16.58 5.58 5.57
CA VAL A 66 -17.20 4.42 6.20
C VAL A 66 -16.06 3.53 6.71
N SER A 67 -15.85 3.55 8.02
CA SER A 67 -14.94 2.61 8.68
C SER A 67 -15.44 1.17 8.50
N GLY A 68 -14.55 0.24 8.17
CA GLY A 68 -14.88 -1.17 8.07
C GLY A 68 -13.62 -2.03 7.96
N ARG A 69 -13.82 -3.33 7.76
CA ARG A 69 -12.72 -4.30 7.58
C ARG A 69 -13.19 -5.55 6.86
N TRP A 70 -12.26 -6.36 6.40
CA TRP A 70 -12.56 -7.73 5.95
C TRP A 70 -12.88 -8.66 7.13
N LYS A 71 -13.65 -9.74 6.88
CA LYS A 71 -13.94 -10.75 7.92
C LYS A 71 -12.70 -11.51 8.41
N LYS A 72 -11.63 -11.50 7.62
CA LYS A 72 -10.36 -12.17 7.90
C LYS A 72 -9.22 -11.24 7.49
N THR A 73 -8.03 -11.49 8.01
CA THR A 73 -6.77 -10.84 7.59
C THR A 73 -6.27 -11.34 6.23
N THR A 74 -7.19 -11.65 5.31
CA THR A 74 -6.88 -12.08 3.95
C THR A 74 -7.95 -11.61 2.98
N ALA A 75 -7.51 -11.20 1.79
CA ALA A 75 -8.38 -10.81 0.68
C ALA A 75 -7.76 -11.29 -0.63
N THR A 76 -8.60 -11.64 -1.61
CA THR A 76 -8.14 -11.91 -2.98
C THR A 76 -7.98 -10.60 -3.75
N VAL A 77 -6.92 -10.50 -4.54
CA VAL A 77 -6.61 -9.29 -5.31
C VAL A 77 -6.42 -9.62 -6.79
N TYR A 78 -7.15 -8.91 -7.65
CA TYR A 78 -6.96 -8.95 -9.10
C TYR A 78 -6.23 -7.68 -9.54
N VAL A 79 -5.05 -7.84 -10.15
CA VAL A 79 -4.21 -6.73 -10.60
C VAL A 79 -4.34 -6.56 -12.10
N SER A 80 -4.76 -5.38 -12.55
CA SER A 80 -5.05 -5.11 -13.96
C SER A 80 -4.46 -3.77 -14.40
N TYR A 81 -3.16 -3.76 -14.69
CA TYR A 81 -2.49 -2.62 -15.29
C TYR A 81 -1.94 -2.97 -16.67
N LYS A 82 -2.27 -2.16 -17.69
CA LYS A 82 -1.63 -2.26 -19.00
C LYS A 82 -0.19 -1.75 -18.97
N ASN A 83 0.06 -0.74 -18.13
CA ASN A 83 1.37 -0.16 -17.95
C ASN A 83 2.22 -1.03 -16.99
N GLN A 84 3.41 -1.42 -17.43
CA GLN A 84 4.30 -2.32 -16.66
C GLN A 84 4.81 -1.70 -15.37
N THR A 85 5.03 -0.38 -15.31
CA THR A 85 5.46 0.33 -14.09
C THR A 85 4.39 0.22 -13.01
N LEU A 86 3.13 0.52 -13.34
CA LEU A 86 2.03 0.40 -12.39
C LEU A 86 1.75 -1.06 -12.01
N GLN A 87 1.85 -1.98 -12.98
CA GLN A 87 1.74 -3.41 -12.72
C GLN A 87 2.78 -3.85 -11.68
N GLN A 88 4.06 -3.51 -11.90
CA GLN A 88 5.13 -3.88 -10.99
C GLN A 88 4.95 -3.23 -9.61
N ALA A 89 4.55 -1.95 -9.56
CA ALA A 89 4.35 -1.24 -8.30
C ALA A 89 3.25 -1.88 -7.45
N ALA A 90 2.13 -2.29 -8.06
CA ALA A 90 1.06 -3.00 -7.38
C ALA A 90 1.52 -4.36 -6.85
N LEU A 91 2.31 -5.11 -7.64
CA LEU A 91 2.85 -6.41 -7.20
C LEU A 91 3.84 -6.26 -6.04
N ASP A 92 4.70 -5.24 -6.08
CA ASP A 92 5.65 -4.95 -5.01
C ASP A 92 4.94 -4.53 -3.72
N ALA A 93 3.92 -3.69 -3.82
CA ALA A 93 3.10 -3.28 -2.68
C ALA A 93 2.37 -4.48 -2.03
N ILE A 94 1.77 -5.36 -2.85
CA ILE A 94 1.18 -6.63 -2.39
C ILE A 94 2.22 -7.48 -1.66
N ALA A 95 3.43 -7.60 -2.23
CA ALA A 95 4.49 -8.41 -1.65
C ALA A 95 5.00 -7.84 -0.33
N LYS A 96 5.10 -6.51 -0.21
CA LYS A 96 5.54 -5.82 1.01
C LYS A 96 4.51 -5.94 2.14
N TRP A 97 3.23 -5.70 1.88
CA TRP A 97 2.17 -5.97 2.86
C TRP A 97 2.14 -7.44 3.27
N ASN A 98 2.26 -8.37 2.32
CA ASN A 98 2.33 -9.79 2.63
C ASN A 98 3.53 -10.18 3.50
N ALA A 99 4.65 -9.45 3.39
CA ALA A 99 5.87 -9.72 4.14
C ALA A 99 5.77 -9.28 5.61
N THR A 100 4.88 -8.34 5.95
CA THR A 100 4.65 -7.92 7.34
C THR A 100 3.99 -9.00 8.19
N GLY A 101 3.22 -9.90 7.55
CA GLY A 101 2.46 -10.96 8.22
C GLY A 101 1.15 -10.51 8.87
N CYS A 102 0.83 -9.21 8.93
CA CYS A 102 -0.42 -8.72 9.54
C CYS A 102 -1.64 -8.87 8.63
N PHE A 103 -1.44 -8.90 7.30
CA PHE A 103 -2.51 -9.10 6.32
C PHE A 103 -1.99 -9.87 5.10
N LYS A 104 -2.83 -10.74 4.51
CA LYS A 104 -2.47 -11.58 3.36
C LYS A 104 -3.34 -11.32 2.13
N PHE A 105 -2.77 -10.61 1.17
CA PHE A 105 -3.29 -10.53 -0.20
C PHE A 105 -2.96 -11.79 -1.00
N LYS A 106 -3.97 -12.38 -1.64
CA LYS A 106 -3.83 -13.55 -2.53
C LYS A 106 -4.19 -13.15 -3.95
N GLN A 107 -3.22 -13.20 -4.86
CA GLN A 107 -3.50 -12.87 -6.25
C GLN A 107 -4.47 -13.86 -6.87
N THR A 108 -5.39 -13.33 -7.68
CA THR A 108 -6.31 -14.12 -8.51
C THR A 108 -6.26 -13.61 -9.95
N SER A 109 -6.44 -14.51 -10.92
CA SER A 109 -6.63 -14.17 -12.33
C SER A 109 -8.11 -13.92 -12.69
N ASN A 110 -9.04 -14.25 -11.78
CA ASN A 110 -10.47 -14.06 -12.00
C ASN A 110 -10.95 -12.79 -11.29
N LYS A 111 -11.14 -11.72 -12.05
CA LYS A 111 -11.68 -10.43 -11.58
C LYS A 111 -13.01 -10.56 -10.83
N LYS A 112 -13.90 -11.47 -11.25
CA LYS A 112 -15.24 -11.62 -10.64
C LYS A 112 -15.20 -12.20 -9.22
N ASN A 113 -14.12 -12.90 -8.87
CA ASN A 113 -13.93 -13.52 -7.55
C ASN A 113 -12.92 -12.75 -6.70
N ALA A 114 -12.55 -11.55 -7.10
CA ALA A 114 -11.60 -10.71 -6.39
C ALA A 114 -12.32 -9.84 -5.35
N ASP A 115 -11.87 -9.90 -4.11
CA ASP A 115 -12.29 -8.99 -3.06
C ASP A 115 -11.84 -7.56 -3.41
N ILE A 116 -10.62 -7.44 -3.94
CA ILE A 116 -9.96 -6.19 -4.32
C ILE A 116 -9.61 -6.21 -5.81
N VAL A 117 -9.98 -5.17 -6.54
CA VAL A 117 -9.56 -4.94 -7.92
C VAL A 117 -8.61 -3.75 -7.98
N MET A 118 -7.39 -3.96 -8.47
CA MET A 118 -6.44 -2.87 -8.73
C MET A 118 -6.45 -2.52 -10.23
N THR A 119 -6.73 -1.25 -10.55
CA THR A 119 -6.87 -0.75 -11.93
C THR A 119 -6.39 0.70 -12.05
N THR A 120 -6.36 1.24 -13.27
CA THR A 120 -6.03 2.65 -13.52
C THR A 120 -7.24 3.57 -13.47
N MET A 121 -6.98 4.86 -13.26
CA MET A 121 -7.86 5.97 -13.59
C MET A 121 -7.09 7.08 -14.32
N ASP A 122 -7.78 7.87 -15.15
CA ASP A 122 -7.14 8.77 -16.12
C ASP A 122 -7.43 10.29 -15.94
N LYS A 123 -8.23 10.71 -14.93
CA LYS A 123 -8.54 12.08 -14.36
C LYS A 123 -10.06 12.28 -14.12
N ASP A 124 -10.59 12.99 -13.11
CA ASP A 124 -10.36 14.37 -12.63
C ASP A 124 -10.50 14.43 -11.08
N ASN A 125 -9.70 13.63 -10.36
CA ASN A 125 -9.49 13.83 -8.93
C ASN A 125 -8.06 14.34 -8.75
N ASP A 126 -7.82 15.29 -7.85
CA ASP A 126 -6.49 15.80 -7.54
C ASP A 126 -5.68 14.79 -6.71
N ALA A 127 -5.71 13.51 -7.11
CA ALA A 127 -5.18 12.39 -6.36
C ALA A 127 -4.31 11.44 -7.20
N ALA A 128 -3.16 11.08 -6.65
CA ALA A 128 -2.21 10.13 -7.27
C ALA A 128 -2.72 8.67 -7.19
N GLY A 129 -3.56 8.39 -6.21
CA GLY A 129 -4.28 7.13 -6.04
C GLY A 129 -5.62 7.35 -5.33
N LEU A 130 -6.52 6.38 -5.47
CA LEU A 130 -7.83 6.39 -4.83
C LEU A 130 -8.26 4.97 -4.51
N THR A 131 -8.81 4.78 -3.32
CA THR A 131 -9.41 3.52 -2.90
C THR A 131 -10.89 3.70 -2.65
N GLN A 132 -11.70 2.94 -3.39
CA GLN A 132 -13.13 2.87 -3.20
C GLN A 132 -13.48 1.58 -2.47
N MET A 133 -14.21 1.69 -1.36
CA MET A 133 -14.64 0.57 -0.53
C MET A 133 -16.16 0.43 -0.57
N SER A 134 -16.65 -0.79 -0.73
CA SER A 134 -18.05 -1.15 -0.50
C SER A 134 -18.18 -1.88 0.82
N VAL A 135 -19.06 -1.40 1.69
CA VAL A 135 -19.27 -1.89 3.06
C VAL A 135 -20.72 -2.30 3.24
N ASP A 136 -20.94 -3.47 3.83
CA ASP A 136 -22.25 -3.86 4.34
C ASP A 136 -22.51 -3.06 5.63
N SER A 137 -23.43 -2.09 5.57
CA SER A 137 -23.74 -1.20 6.69
C SER A 137 -24.31 -1.90 7.93
N LEU A 138 -24.87 -3.11 7.78
CA LEU A 138 -25.37 -3.88 8.91
C LEU A 138 -24.23 -4.56 9.67
N THR A 139 -23.24 -5.08 8.94
CA THR A 139 -22.18 -5.90 9.52
C THR A 139 -20.84 -5.17 9.70
N GLY A 140 -20.68 -4.00 9.08
CA GLY A 140 -19.43 -3.25 9.05
C GLY A 140 -18.32 -3.93 8.25
N TYR A 141 -18.64 -5.02 7.53
CA TYR A 141 -17.65 -5.75 6.74
C TYR A 141 -17.56 -5.20 5.32
N PHE A 142 -16.33 -5.13 4.83
CA PHE A 142 -16.06 -4.91 3.43
C PHE A 142 -16.61 -6.06 2.59
N VAL A 143 -17.26 -5.69 1.49
CA VAL A 143 -17.77 -6.62 0.47
C VAL A 143 -16.98 -6.53 -0.83
N HIS A 144 -16.39 -5.37 -1.11
CA HIS A 144 -15.57 -5.14 -2.29
C HIS A 144 -14.67 -3.92 -2.09
N SER A 145 -13.53 -3.89 -2.80
CA SER A 145 -12.67 -2.73 -2.93
C SER A 145 -12.21 -2.56 -4.38
N THR A 146 -12.13 -1.32 -4.85
CA THR A 146 -11.38 -0.97 -6.05
C THR A 146 -10.29 0.03 -5.72
N VAL A 147 -9.04 -0.33 -6.03
CA VAL A 147 -7.86 0.51 -5.89
C VAL A 147 -7.48 1.06 -7.26
N TYR A 148 -7.38 2.37 -7.34
CA TYR A 148 -7.03 3.12 -8.53
C TYR A 148 -5.64 3.73 -8.38
N LEU A 149 -4.78 3.51 -9.39
CA LEU A 149 -3.54 4.27 -9.57
C LEU A 149 -3.73 5.25 -10.72
N ASN A 150 -3.51 6.54 -10.45
CA ASN A 150 -3.79 7.59 -11.42
C ASN A 150 -2.62 7.74 -12.40
N THR A 151 -2.85 7.34 -13.66
CA THR A 151 -1.82 7.36 -14.71
C THR A 151 -1.34 8.78 -15.01
N ALA A 152 -2.22 9.76 -14.81
CA ALA A 152 -1.99 11.14 -15.19
C ALA A 152 -1.04 11.90 -14.25
N TYR A 153 -0.80 11.35 -13.06
CA TYR A 153 0.20 11.82 -12.09
C TYR A 153 1.40 10.87 -12.03
N LEU A 154 1.17 9.58 -11.78
CA LEU A 154 2.23 8.61 -11.48
C LEU A 154 3.14 8.31 -12.66
N LEU A 155 2.66 8.48 -13.90
CA LEU A 155 3.44 8.23 -15.11
C LEU A 155 3.88 9.52 -15.81
N ASN A 156 3.47 10.68 -15.30
CA ASN A 156 3.86 11.96 -15.87
C ASN A 156 5.17 12.45 -15.22
N PRO A 157 6.27 12.54 -15.99
CA PRO A 157 7.58 12.90 -15.46
C PRO A 157 7.62 14.26 -14.74
N SER A 158 6.72 15.19 -15.09
CA SER A 158 6.64 16.52 -14.46
C SER A 158 6.33 16.47 -12.96
N TYR A 159 5.70 15.40 -12.46
CA TYR A 159 5.41 15.20 -11.04
C TYR A 159 6.53 14.45 -10.29
N GLY A 160 7.56 13.98 -10.99
CA GLY A 160 8.76 13.43 -10.37
C GLY A 160 8.54 12.18 -9.51
N TYR A 161 7.55 11.35 -9.84
CA TYR A 161 7.37 10.05 -9.17
C TYR A 161 8.47 9.08 -9.60
N THR A 162 9.29 8.68 -8.63
CA THR A 162 10.20 7.54 -8.80
C THR A 162 9.40 6.25 -8.69
N MET A 163 9.98 5.12 -9.16
CA MET A 163 9.36 3.81 -8.99
C MET A 163 9.01 3.53 -7.51
N GLU A 164 9.88 3.91 -6.58
CA GLU A 164 9.63 3.78 -5.14
C GLU A 164 8.42 4.59 -4.69
N ARG A 165 8.25 5.83 -5.15
CA ARG A 165 7.07 6.64 -4.80
C ARG A 165 5.78 6.03 -5.36
N ILE A 166 5.82 5.43 -6.55
CA ILE A 166 4.67 4.72 -7.14
C ILE A 166 4.33 3.47 -6.31
N VAL A 167 5.35 2.72 -5.86
CA VAL A 167 5.17 1.57 -4.96
C VAL A 167 4.54 2.03 -3.65
N ASN A 168 5.05 3.10 -3.04
CA ASN A 168 4.49 3.65 -1.79
C ASN A 168 3.04 4.09 -1.96
N THR A 169 2.68 4.74 -3.09
CA THR A 169 1.28 5.05 -3.40
C THR A 169 0.44 3.78 -3.43
N ALA A 170 0.89 2.72 -4.11
CA ALA A 170 0.16 1.45 -4.13
C ALA A 170 0.07 0.78 -2.74
N GLU A 171 1.09 0.89 -1.90
CA GLU A 171 1.05 0.43 -0.51
C GLU A 171 0.00 1.19 0.30
N HIS A 172 -0.07 2.52 0.13
CA HIS A 172 -1.04 3.38 0.78
C HIS A 172 -2.48 2.99 0.41
N GLU A 173 -2.77 2.86 -0.89
CA GLU A 173 -4.10 2.47 -1.35
C GLU A 173 -4.49 1.07 -0.85
N LEU A 174 -3.54 0.14 -0.81
CA LEU A 174 -3.79 -1.17 -0.20
C LEU A 174 -4.00 -1.08 1.32
N GLY A 175 -3.39 -0.11 2.00
CA GLY A 175 -3.67 0.19 3.40
C GLY A 175 -5.12 0.61 3.63
N HIS A 176 -5.66 1.49 2.78
CA HIS A 176 -7.09 1.79 2.78
C HIS A 176 -7.95 0.57 2.47
N ALA A 177 -7.54 -0.27 1.50
CA ALA A 177 -8.24 -1.50 1.19
C ALA A 177 -8.23 -2.53 2.34
N ILE A 178 -7.26 -2.46 3.26
CA ILE A 178 -7.25 -3.22 4.51
C ILE A 178 -8.18 -2.59 5.57
N GLY A 179 -8.44 -1.29 5.48
CA GLY A 179 -9.31 -0.53 6.39
C GLY A 179 -8.57 0.52 7.22
N LEU A 180 -7.29 0.76 6.94
CA LEU A 180 -6.54 1.84 7.60
C LEU A 180 -7.04 3.21 7.12
N GLN A 181 -7.04 4.16 8.05
CA GLN A 181 -7.36 5.56 7.79
C GLN A 181 -6.09 6.40 7.73
N HIS A 182 -6.23 7.63 7.24
CA HIS A 182 -5.13 8.59 7.23
C HIS A 182 -4.57 8.87 8.62
N THR A 183 -3.29 9.25 8.64
CA THR A 183 -2.62 9.68 9.86
C THR A 183 -1.58 10.76 9.57
N ASN A 184 -1.32 11.63 10.55
CA ASN A 184 -0.36 12.72 10.42
C ASN A 184 1.08 12.30 10.81
N ASP A 185 1.28 11.07 11.29
CA ASP A 185 2.59 10.54 11.65
C ASP A 185 3.39 10.06 10.43
N ILE A 186 4.67 9.73 10.61
CA ILE A 186 5.47 9.02 9.59
C ILE A 186 4.87 7.64 9.38
N SER A 187 4.24 7.43 8.23
CA SER A 187 3.40 6.28 7.95
C SER A 187 3.19 6.15 6.45
N VAL A 188 2.97 4.92 5.97
CA VAL A 188 2.45 4.73 4.61
C VAL A 188 1.11 5.43 4.43
N MET A 189 0.30 5.55 5.49
CA MET A 189 -1.02 6.17 5.53
C MET A 189 -1.01 7.70 5.73
N GLN A 190 0.10 8.38 5.42
CA GLN A 190 0.06 9.85 5.33
C GLN A 190 -0.84 10.31 4.18
N PRO A 191 -1.55 11.44 4.27
CA PRO A 191 -2.41 11.94 3.19
C PRO A 191 -1.70 12.14 1.84
N ALA A 192 -0.40 12.42 1.86
CA ALA A 192 0.46 12.53 0.67
C ALA A 192 0.88 11.18 0.06
N GLY A 193 0.62 10.07 0.77
CA GLY A 193 0.64 8.64 0.41
C GLY A 193 1.85 8.04 -0.29
N SER A 194 2.84 8.83 -0.69
CA SER A 194 3.92 8.40 -1.58
C SER A 194 5.32 8.53 -0.96
N LEU A 195 5.43 9.18 0.21
CA LEU A 195 6.71 9.54 0.82
C LEU A 195 7.31 8.44 1.69
N TYR A 196 6.47 7.61 2.33
CA TYR A 196 6.92 6.56 3.23
C TYR A 196 6.35 5.22 2.81
N THR A 197 7.16 4.18 2.93
CA THR A 197 6.70 2.78 2.81
C THR A 197 6.01 2.34 4.12
N ILE A 198 5.47 1.12 4.18
CA ILE A 198 4.88 0.53 5.39
C ILE A 198 5.80 0.67 6.61
N GLN A 199 5.27 1.24 7.69
CA GLN A 199 5.95 1.42 8.98
C GLN A 199 5.38 0.45 10.03
N GLN A 200 6.12 0.26 11.14
CA GLN A 200 5.68 -0.63 12.23
C GLN A 200 4.30 -0.23 12.78
N ARG A 201 4.03 1.07 12.92
CA ARG A 201 2.73 1.57 13.37
C ARG A 201 1.57 1.15 12.47
N ASP A 202 1.83 0.98 11.17
CA ASP A 202 0.80 0.56 10.21
C ASP A 202 0.47 -0.92 10.42
N ILE A 203 1.49 -1.74 10.72
CA ILE A 203 1.35 -3.14 11.12
C ILE A 203 0.56 -3.26 12.43
N ASP A 204 0.90 -2.43 13.42
CA ASP A 204 0.24 -2.41 14.72
C ASP A 204 -1.24 -2.01 14.57
N ALA A 205 -1.54 -1.00 13.75
CA ALA A 205 -2.90 -0.58 13.45
C ALA A 205 -3.73 -1.67 12.73
N VAL A 206 -3.12 -2.43 11.81
CA VAL A 206 -3.79 -3.60 11.21
C VAL A 206 -4.08 -4.65 12.29
N ASN A 207 -3.11 -4.99 13.13
CA ASN A 207 -3.32 -5.99 14.18
C ASN A 207 -4.43 -5.57 15.14
N GLU A 208 -4.46 -4.28 15.54
CA GLU A 208 -5.52 -3.73 16.38
C GLU A 208 -6.89 -3.83 15.70
N LEU A 209 -7.01 -3.38 14.44
CA LEU A 209 -8.24 -3.43 13.65
C LEU A 209 -8.79 -4.86 13.50
N TYR A 210 -7.91 -5.85 13.40
CA TYR A 210 -8.29 -7.25 13.20
C TYR A 210 -8.39 -8.07 14.50
N SER A 211 -7.96 -7.52 15.64
CA SER A 211 -8.11 -8.13 16.96
C SER A 211 -9.49 -7.90 17.61
N SER A 212 -10.21 -6.85 17.20
CA SER A 212 -11.53 -6.48 17.70
C SER A 212 -12.66 -7.13 16.89
N GLN A 213 -13.92 -7.09 17.34
CA GLN A 213 -15.08 -7.38 16.49
C GLN A 213 -15.46 -6.11 15.70
N ALA A 214 -16.07 -6.25 14.52
CA ALA A 214 -16.48 -5.09 13.74
C ALA A 214 -17.52 -4.26 14.52
N ASN A 215 -17.41 -2.93 14.51
CA ASN A 215 -18.38 -2.06 15.15
C ASN A 215 -19.71 -2.12 14.40
N SER A 216 -20.71 -2.79 14.98
CA SER A 216 -22.08 -2.86 14.47
C SER A 216 -22.83 -1.56 14.82
N SER A 217 -23.16 -0.72 13.84
CA SER A 217 -24.10 0.38 14.06
C SER A 217 -25.54 -0.17 14.06
N SER A 218 -26.18 -0.16 15.22
CA SER A 218 -27.59 -0.49 15.38
C SER A 218 -28.47 0.55 14.68
N SER A 219 -29.49 0.07 13.97
CA SER A 219 -30.60 0.81 13.34
C SER A 219 -30.40 1.34 11.90
N ALA A 220 -30.32 0.43 10.92
CA ALA A 220 -30.84 0.64 9.57
C ALA A 220 -31.00 -0.71 8.84
N SER A 221 -31.90 -0.77 7.86
CA SER A 221 -32.01 -1.90 6.92
C SER A 221 -30.68 -2.13 6.20
N SER A 222 -30.30 -3.40 5.98
CA SER A 222 -29.07 -3.78 5.27
C SER A 222 -28.97 -3.07 3.91
N SER A 223 -27.96 -2.22 3.77
CA SER A 223 -27.62 -1.54 2.51
C SER A 223 -26.10 -1.54 2.30
N ILE A 224 -25.66 -1.68 1.06
CA ILE A 224 -24.24 -1.53 0.71
C ILE A 224 -23.95 -0.04 0.58
N LYS A 225 -23.04 0.47 1.41
CA LYS A 225 -22.53 1.84 1.32
C LYS A 225 -21.19 1.82 0.58
N THR A 226 -20.93 2.88 -0.20
CA THR A 226 -19.64 3.10 -0.85
C THR A 226 -18.93 4.26 -0.18
N SER A 227 -17.66 4.07 0.14
CA SER A 227 -16.76 5.10 0.66
C SER A 227 -15.55 5.24 -0.24
N THR A 228 -14.97 6.42 -0.29
CA THR A 228 -13.80 6.74 -1.09
C THR A 228 -12.75 7.33 -0.18
N GLN A 229 -11.49 6.94 -0.35
CA GLN A 229 -10.32 7.56 0.29
C GLN A 229 -9.29 7.83 -0.80
N ASN A 230 -8.53 8.92 -0.69
CA ASN A 230 -7.63 9.39 -1.75
C ASN A 230 -6.27 9.84 -1.24
N VAL A 231 -5.23 9.64 -2.06
CA VAL A 231 -3.90 10.22 -1.85
C VAL A 231 -3.81 11.54 -2.60
N ALA A 232 -3.58 12.65 -1.89
CA ALA A 232 -3.39 13.95 -2.52
C ALA A 232 -2.22 13.93 -3.52
N ALA A 233 -2.44 14.50 -4.71
CA ALA A 233 -1.39 14.65 -5.71
C ALA A 233 -0.37 15.70 -5.25
N ASN A 234 0.88 15.27 -5.06
CA ASN A 234 2.06 16.14 -4.86
C ASN A 234 2.99 16.07 -6.07
#